data_AF-A0A815URE6-F1
#
_entry.id   AF-A0A815URE6-F1
#
_cell.length_a   1.000
_cell.length_b   1.000
_cell.length_c   1.000
_cell.angle_alpha   90.00
_cell.angle_beta   90.00
_cell.angle_gamma   90.00
#
_symmetry.space_group_name_H-M   'P 1'
#
loop_
_entity.id
_entity.type
_entity.pdbx_description
1 polymer ?
#
loop_
_entity_poly.entity_id
_entity_poly.type
_entity_poly.pdbx_seq_one_letter_code
_entity_poly.pdbx_strand_id
1 'polypeptide(L)'
;MQVKNSTQLYSQLLVRALSHQDLRMRLTAMIAVAETAIDNLSFQMKLNEFAIIPKLFEIMKTSMAHAGRPLDAINEHSKLVAWSCYTIVNICANSQEISSLYLEYIVKSILCRLLSNS
;
A
#
# COMPACT_ATOMS: atom_id res chain seq x y z
N MET A 1 -17.99 -22.66 10.86
CA MET A 1 -18.13 -22.14 9.47
C MET A 1 -18.24 -20.60 9.38
N GLN A 2 -18.37 -19.85 10.48
CA GLN A 2 -18.56 -18.38 10.47
C GLN A 2 -17.30 -17.53 10.25
N VAL A 3 -16.10 -18.01 10.61
CA VAL A 3 -14.86 -17.20 10.62
C VAL A 3 -14.33 -16.85 9.21
N LYS A 4 -14.63 -17.65 8.18
CA LYS A 4 -14.19 -17.37 6.80
C LYS A 4 -14.89 -16.15 6.19
N ASN A 5 -16.14 -15.87 6.60
CA ASN A 5 -16.89 -14.72 6.11
C ASN A 5 -16.42 -13.39 6.72
N SER A 6 -15.97 -13.40 7.99
CA SER A 6 -15.53 -12.17 8.66
C SER A 6 -14.23 -11.61 8.09
N THR A 7 -13.23 -12.47 7.81
CA THR A 7 -11.96 -12.02 7.21
C THR A 7 -12.18 -11.46 5.81
N GLN A 8 -13.01 -12.11 5.00
CA GLN A 8 -13.31 -11.63 3.65
C GLN A 8 -14.05 -10.28 3.66
N LEU A 9 -15.08 -10.13 4.51
CA LEU A 9 -15.81 -8.87 4.63
C LEU A 9 -14.90 -7.75 5.14
N TYR A 10 -14.08 -8.04 6.14
CA TYR A 10 -13.13 -7.08 6.73
C TYR A 10 -12.09 -6.60 5.72
N SER A 11 -11.44 -7.54 5.00
CA SER A 11 -10.50 -7.20 3.94
C SER A 11 -11.14 -6.35 2.83
N GLN A 12 -12.38 -6.67 2.43
CA GLN A 12 -13.10 -5.87 1.43
C GLN A 12 -13.39 -4.45 1.91
N LEU A 13 -13.81 -4.28 3.17
CA LEU A 13 -14.09 -2.97 3.74
C LEU A 13 -12.82 -2.10 3.78
N LEU A 14 -11.70 -2.66 4.24
CA LEU A 14 -10.42 -1.97 4.27
C LEU A 14 -9.96 -1.57 2.86
N VAL A 15 -10.04 -2.49 1.88
CA VAL A 15 -9.68 -2.20 0.49
C VAL A 15 -10.60 -1.15 -0.13
N ARG A 16 -11.90 -1.14 0.18
CA ARG A 16 -12.83 -0.09 -0.28
C ARG A 16 -12.48 1.27 0.31
N ALA A 17 -12.11 1.31 1.60
CA ALA A 17 -11.74 2.56 2.27
C ALA A 17 -10.48 3.22 1.66
N LEU A 18 -9.63 2.47 0.95
CA LEU A 18 -8.53 3.05 0.16
C LEU A 18 -8.98 3.93 -1.02
N SER A 19 -10.25 3.84 -1.43
CA SER A 19 -10.83 4.72 -2.45
C SER A 19 -11.57 5.93 -1.85
N HIS A 20 -11.49 6.13 -0.54
CA HIS A 20 -12.21 7.22 0.11
C HIS A 20 -11.68 8.59 -0.36
N GLN A 21 -12.58 9.56 -0.55
CA GLN A 21 -12.22 10.90 -1.05
C GLN A 21 -11.37 11.68 -0.04
N ASP A 22 -11.71 11.57 1.25
CA ASP A 22 -10.93 12.15 2.35
C ASP A 22 -9.56 11.48 2.50
N LEU A 23 -8.51 12.31 2.52
CA LEU A 23 -7.11 11.88 2.57
C LEU A 23 -6.76 11.17 3.89
N ARG A 24 -7.28 11.66 5.01
CA ARG A 24 -7.00 11.07 6.34
C ARG A 24 -7.66 9.72 6.50
N MET A 25 -8.89 9.58 6.02
CA MET A 25 -9.58 8.30 6.00
C MET A 25 -8.86 7.29 5.11
N ARG A 26 -8.37 7.74 3.94
CA ARG A 26 -7.55 6.90 3.05
C ARG A 26 -6.24 6.48 3.71
N LEU A 27 -5.54 7.41 4.37
CA LEU A 27 -4.31 7.11 5.10
C LEU A 27 -4.56 6.14 6.26
N THR A 28 -5.63 6.33 7.03
CA THR A 28 -6.02 5.44 8.12
C THR A 28 -6.29 4.03 7.59
N ALA A 29 -7.03 3.91 6.47
CA ALA A 29 -7.26 2.64 5.81
C ALA A 29 -5.96 1.99 5.32
N MET A 30 -5.03 2.78 4.79
CA MET A 30 -3.74 2.29 4.31
C MET A 30 -2.87 1.74 5.45
N ILE A 31 -2.83 2.44 6.59
CA ILE A 31 -2.15 1.97 7.80
C ILE A 31 -2.79 0.66 8.28
N ALA A 32 -4.12 0.61 8.39
CA ALA A 32 -4.82 -0.59 8.82
C ALA A 32 -4.57 -1.79 7.89
N VAL A 33 -4.56 -1.58 6.57
CA VAL A 33 -4.18 -2.61 5.59
C VAL A 33 -2.74 -3.06 5.79
N ALA A 34 -1.81 -2.13 5.93
CA ALA A 34 -0.39 -2.41 6.11
C ALA A 34 -0.14 -3.23 7.37
N GLU A 35 -0.64 -2.77 8.52
CA GLU A 35 -0.49 -3.44 9.82
C GLU A 35 -1.17 -4.81 9.84
N THR A 36 -2.39 -4.91 9.29
CA THR A 36 -3.09 -6.21 9.23
C THR A 36 -2.36 -7.18 8.30
N ALA A 37 -1.68 -6.70 7.26
CA ALA A 37 -0.91 -7.55 6.38
C ALA A 37 0.40 -8.05 7.01
N ILE A 38 0.89 -7.47 8.10
CA ILE A 38 2.08 -7.97 8.81
C ILE A 38 1.78 -9.35 9.38
N ASP A 39 2.58 -10.34 8.99
CA ASP A 39 2.53 -11.72 9.46
C ASP A 39 1.16 -12.44 9.32
N ASN A 40 0.25 -11.89 8.52
CA ASN A 40 -1.08 -12.44 8.28
C ASN A 40 -1.23 -12.93 6.82
N LEU A 41 -0.72 -14.13 6.56
CA LEU A 41 -0.74 -14.73 5.23
C LEU A 41 -2.17 -14.85 4.66
N SER A 42 -3.16 -15.19 5.50
CA SER A 42 -4.55 -15.28 5.04
C SER A 42 -5.08 -13.94 4.55
N PHE A 43 -4.73 -12.83 5.20
CA PHE A 43 -5.12 -11.50 4.78
C PHE A 43 -4.37 -11.09 3.50
N GLN A 44 -3.07 -11.34 3.42
CA GLN A 44 -2.27 -11.08 2.22
C GLN A 44 -2.80 -11.80 0.98
N MET A 45 -3.18 -13.08 1.10
CA MET A 45 -3.82 -13.84 0.02
C MET A 45 -5.13 -13.18 -0.44
N LYS A 46 -5.96 -12.68 0.50
CA LYS A 46 -7.17 -11.93 0.15
C LYS A 46 -6.87 -10.62 -0.56
N LEU A 47 -5.83 -9.89 -0.14
CA LEU A 47 -5.43 -8.68 -0.84
C LEU A 47 -4.99 -8.97 -2.29
N ASN A 48 -4.30 -10.09 -2.53
CA ASN A 48 -3.96 -10.55 -3.87
C ASN A 48 -5.20 -10.90 -4.71
N GLU A 49 -6.18 -11.63 -4.13
CA GLU A 49 -7.46 -11.90 -4.80
C GLU A 49 -8.20 -10.61 -5.21
N PHE A 50 -8.03 -9.52 -4.45
CA PHE A 50 -8.62 -8.21 -4.76
C PHE A 50 -7.77 -7.33 -5.69
N ALA A 51 -6.69 -7.86 -6.26
CA ALA A 51 -5.77 -7.11 -7.11
C ALA A 51 -5.30 -5.79 -6.44
N ILE A 52 -4.89 -5.86 -5.17
CA ILE A 52 -4.54 -4.66 -4.39
C ILE A 52 -3.32 -3.92 -4.95
N ILE A 53 -2.35 -4.63 -5.54
CA ILE A 53 -1.07 -4.05 -5.95
C ILE A 53 -1.26 -2.95 -7.01
N PRO A 54 -1.99 -3.17 -8.12
CA PRO A 54 -2.35 -2.10 -9.06
C PRO A 54 -3.00 -0.89 -8.38
N LYS A 55 -3.89 -1.11 -7.41
CA LYS A 55 -4.56 -0.04 -6.67
C LYS A 55 -3.59 0.77 -5.80
N LEU A 56 -2.63 0.10 -5.16
CA LEU A 56 -1.57 0.78 -4.39
C LEU A 56 -0.67 1.62 -5.29
N PHE A 57 -0.35 1.16 -6.50
CA PHE A 57 0.38 1.97 -7.48
C PHE A 57 -0.36 3.25 -7.90
N GLU A 58 -1.67 3.17 -8.13
CA GLU A 58 -2.52 4.34 -8.41
C GLU A 58 -2.51 5.35 -7.24
N ILE A 59 -2.65 4.87 -6.00
CA ILE A 59 -2.58 5.70 -4.79
C ILE A 59 -1.22 6.35 -4.64
N MET A 60 -0.13 5.60 -4.89
CA MET A 60 1.22 6.14 -4.87
C MET A 60 1.38 7.22 -5.93
N LYS A 61 1.02 6.94 -7.18
CA LYS A 61 1.15 7.88 -8.30
C LYS A 61 0.47 9.22 -8.00
N THR A 62 -0.76 9.17 -7.48
CA THR A 62 -1.51 10.38 -7.10
C THR A 62 -0.90 11.10 -5.90
N SER A 63 -0.47 10.36 -4.87
CA SER A 63 0.09 10.96 -3.65
C SER A 63 1.49 11.53 -3.86
N MET A 64 2.30 10.93 -4.73
CA MET A 64 3.66 11.41 -5.02
C MET A 64 3.71 12.83 -5.59
N ALA A 65 2.65 13.28 -6.28
CA ALA A 65 2.57 14.66 -6.77
C ALA A 65 2.53 15.71 -5.63
N HIS A 66 2.12 15.29 -4.44
CA HIS A 66 1.91 16.13 -3.27
C HIS A 66 2.79 15.75 -2.08
N ALA A 67 3.59 14.69 -2.19
CA ALA A 67 4.48 14.22 -1.12
C ALA A 67 5.67 15.17 -0.94
N GLY A 68 6.02 15.47 0.31
CA GLY A 68 7.35 15.99 0.67
C GLY A 68 7.73 17.32 0.02
N ARG A 69 6.76 18.20 -0.23
CA ARG A 69 7.02 19.56 -0.72
C ARG A 69 6.66 20.56 0.39
N PRO A 70 7.64 21.28 0.98
CA PRO A 70 9.11 21.15 0.81
C PRO A 70 9.73 19.90 1.48
N LEU A 71 11.00 19.62 1.15
CA LEU A 71 11.79 18.39 1.44
C LEU A 71 11.84 17.97 2.93
N ASP A 72 11.63 18.92 3.81
CA ASP A 72 11.60 18.80 5.27
C ASP A 72 10.20 18.46 5.83
N ALA A 73 9.17 18.43 4.99
CA ALA A 73 7.78 18.21 5.39
C ALA A 73 7.30 16.77 5.10
N ILE A 74 7.25 15.91 6.13
CA ILE A 74 6.51 14.64 6.04
C ILE A 74 5.00 14.93 6.17
N ASN A 75 4.33 15.11 5.03
CA ASN A 75 2.88 15.29 4.98
C ASN A 75 2.12 13.95 4.81
N GLU A 76 0.79 13.99 4.84
CA GLU A 76 -0.06 12.80 4.74
C GLU A 76 0.14 12.02 3.43
N HIS A 77 0.43 12.72 2.32
CA HIS A 77 0.75 12.09 1.04
C HIS A 77 2.07 11.31 1.07
N SER A 78 3.12 11.84 1.71
CA SER A 78 4.37 11.11 1.93
C SER A 78 4.14 9.81 2.70
N LYS A 79 3.29 9.87 3.75
CA LYS A 79 2.93 8.69 4.54
C LYS A 79 2.16 7.66 3.72
N LEU A 80 1.20 8.10 2.89
CA LEU A 80 0.47 7.21 1.99
C LEU A 80 1.40 6.48 1.04
N VAL A 81 2.37 7.18 0.44
CA VAL A 81 3.36 6.56 -0.43
C VAL A 81 4.15 5.50 0.35
N ALA A 82 4.71 5.86 1.50
CA ALA A 82 5.52 4.95 2.32
C ALA A 82 4.74 3.68 2.72
N TRP A 83 3.52 3.82 3.24
CA TRP A 83 2.70 2.68 3.65
C TRP A 83 2.25 1.81 2.47
N SER A 84 1.97 2.41 1.31
CA SER A 84 1.67 1.65 0.09
C SER A 84 2.86 0.79 -0.32
N CYS A 85 4.07 1.35 -0.29
CA CYS A 85 5.30 0.63 -0.64
C CYS A 85 5.55 -0.53 0.32
N TYR A 86 5.47 -0.26 1.62
CA TYR A 86 5.62 -1.27 2.66
C TYR A 86 4.64 -2.43 2.49
N THR A 87 3.38 -2.12 2.21
CA THR A 87 2.35 -3.13 1.97
C THR A 87 2.63 -3.97 0.74
N ILE A 88 3.07 -3.35 -0.36
CA ILE A 88 3.46 -4.09 -1.57
C ILE A 88 4.58 -5.05 -1.23
N VAL A 89 5.67 -4.57 -0.61
CA VAL A 89 6.81 -5.42 -0.20
C VAL A 89 6.35 -6.61 0.65
N ASN A 90 5.49 -6.39 1.65
CA ASN A 90 4.99 -7.46 2.52
C ASN A 90 4.17 -8.51 1.77
N ILE A 91 3.32 -8.09 0.83
CA ILE A 91 2.54 -9.00 0.00
C ILE A 91 3.46 -9.78 -0.93
N CYS A 92 4.43 -9.10 -1.55
CA CYS A 92 5.36 -9.70 -2.51
C CYS A 92 6.37 -10.65 -1.85
N ALA A 93 6.83 -10.37 -0.63
CA ALA A 93 7.80 -11.20 0.06
C ALA A 93 7.27 -12.60 0.37
N ASN A 94 5.95 -12.71 0.53
CA ASN A 94 5.28 -13.95 0.90
C ASN A 94 4.58 -14.65 -0.29
N SER A 95 4.36 -13.95 -1.40
CA SER A 95 4.02 -14.60 -2.67
C SER A 95 5.32 -14.98 -3.39
N GLN A 96 5.57 -16.28 -3.56
CA GLN A 96 6.71 -16.79 -4.38
C GLN A 96 6.66 -16.32 -5.86
N GLU A 97 5.71 -15.46 -6.22
CA GLU A 97 5.40 -14.97 -7.56
C GLU A 97 6.21 -13.73 -7.98
N ILE A 98 6.90 -13.05 -7.06
CA ILE A 98 7.55 -11.79 -7.37
C ILE A 98 9.06 -11.96 -7.38
N SER A 99 9.63 -11.91 -8.59
CA SER A 99 11.08 -11.91 -8.77
C SER A 99 11.68 -10.69 -8.06
N SER A 100 12.86 -10.87 -7.46
CA SER A 100 13.63 -9.80 -6.81
C SER A 100 13.76 -8.54 -7.68
N LEU A 101 13.77 -8.72 -9.00
CA LEU A 101 13.82 -7.66 -10.02
C LEU A 101 12.65 -6.67 -9.93
N TYR A 102 11.44 -7.14 -9.64
CA TYR A 102 10.24 -6.29 -9.60
C TYR A 102 10.21 -5.44 -8.32
N LEU A 103 10.63 -6.03 -7.20
CA LEU A 103 10.82 -5.35 -5.91
C LEU A 103 11.91 -4.27 -6.02
N GLU A 104 13.02 -4.59 -6.69
CA GLU A 104 14.11 -3.66 -6.96
C GLU A 104 13.65 -2.47 -7.84
N TYR A 105 12.81 -2.72 -8.85
CA TYR A 105 12.23 -1.67 -9.69
C TYR A 105 11.34 -0.72 -8.88
N ILE A 106 10.49 -1.24 -7.98
CA ILE A 106 9.63 -0.44 -7.10
C ILE A 106 10.49 0.47 -6.21
N VAL A 107 11.46 -0.10 -5.50
CA VAL A 107 12.36 0.63 -4.60
C VAL A 107 13.15 1.70 -5.37
N LYS A 108 13.71 1.37 -6.54
CA LYS A 108 14.42 2.33 -7.39
C LYS A 108 13.52 3.45 -7.91
N SER A 109 12.27 3.15 -8.29
CA SER A 109 11.35 4.17 -8.83
C SER A 109 10.91 5.16 -7.74
N ILE A 110 10.72 4.68 -6.50
CA ILE A 110 10.45 5.52 -5.33
C ILE A 110 11.67 6.38 -4.99
N LEU A 111 12.86 5.77 -4.88
CA LEU A 111 14.11 6.48 -4.59
C LEU A 111 14.44 7.52 -5.66
N CYS A 112 14.39 7.15 -6.95
CA CYS A 112 14.64 8.09 -8.04
C CYS A 112 13.72 9.30 -7.94
N ARG A 113 12.42 9.15 -7.69
CA ARG A 113 11.51 10.30 -7.61
C ARG A 113 11.62 11.11 -6.33
N LEU A 114 12.00 10.51 -5.20
CA LEU A 114 12.34 11.24 -3.98
C LEU A 114 13.62 12.07 -4.15
N LEU A 115 14.58 11.55 -4.93
CA LEU A 115 15.88 12.19 -5.18
C LEU A 115 15.91 13.10 -6.43
N SER A 116 14.93 13.03 -7.33
CA SER A 116 14.84 13.88 -8.54
C SER A 116 14.05 15.18 -8.31
N ASN A 117 13.40 15.32 -7.16
CA ASN A 117 12.62 16.52 -6.79
C ASN A 117 13.41 17.45 -5.83
N SER A 118 14.71 17.22 -5.67
CA SER A 118 15.67 18.10 -4.98
C SER A 118 16.41 18.99 -5.96
#